data_AF-A0A3D5N5N7-F1
#
_entry.id   AF-A0A3D5N5N7-F1
#
_cell.length_a   1.000
_cell.length_b   1.000
_cell.length_c   1.000
_cell.angle_alpha   90.00
_cell.angle_beta   90.00
_cell.angle_gamma   90.00
#
_symmetry.space_group_name_H-M   'P 1'
#
loop_
_entity.id
_entity.type
_entity.pdbx_description
1 polymer ?
#
loop_
_entity_poly.entity_id
_entity_poly.type
_entity_poly.pdbx_seq_one_letter_code
_entity_poly.pdbx_strand_id
1 'polypeptide(L)'
;MSHSSKGAIYMAAAANFLIAVAKFGGAAITGSAAMMSEGIHSLVDTGNQGLLLLGLKLSAKEADEKHPFGYGKETYFWSFLVAVMIFGLGAGVSIWEGVDKVIHP
;
A
#
# COMPACT_ATOMS: atom_id res chain seq x y z
N MET A 1 17.14 14.94 5.45
CA MET A 1 15.82 14.28 5.33
C MET A 1 15.81 13.61 3.97
N SER A 2 15.54 12.30 3.90
CA SER A 2 15.85 11.46 2.74
C SER A 2 15.32 12.05 1.43
N HIS A 3 16.20 12.22 0.45
CA HIS A 3 15.81 12.43 -0.93
C HIS A 3 15.06 11.18 -1.39
N SER A 4 13.75 11.13 -1.17
CA SER A 4 12.88 10.14 -1.80
C SER A 4 12.83 10.50 -3.29
N SER A 5 13.80 10.00 -4.04
CA SER A 5 13.80 10.13 -5.49
C SER A 5 12.56 9.40 -5.96
N LYS A 6 11.61 10.12 -6.57
CA LYS A 6 10.37 9.52 -7.11
C LYS A 6 10.67 8.26 -7.94
N GLY A 7 11.82 8.23 -8.61
CA GLY A 7 12.34 7.06 -9.31
C GLY A 7 12.52 5.81 -8.45
N ALA A 8 12.98 5.93 -7.21
CA ALA A 8 13.11 4.80 -6.29
C ALA A 8 11.73 4.22 -5.94
N ILE A 9 10.70 5.07 -5.74
CA ILE A 9 9.34 4.59 -5.47
C ILE A 9 8.76 3.90 -6.70
N TYR A 10 8.96 4.44 -7.91
CA TYR A 10 8.52 3.77 -9.14
C TYR A 10 9.23 2.43 -9.37
N MET A 11 10.53 2.35 -9.11
CA MET A 11 11.28 1.10 -9.20
C MET A 11 10.79 0.07 -8.20
N ALA A 12 10.53 0.48 -6.96
CA ALA A 12 9.98 -0.39 -5.93
C ALA A 12 8.57 -0.87 -6.28
N ALA A 13 7.72 0.01 -6.83
CA ALA A 13 6.39 -0.32 -7.36
C ALA A 13 6.43 -1.36 -8.47
N ALA A 14 7.30 -1.17 -9.47
CA ALA A 14 7.47 -2.12 -10.55
C ALA A 14 7.98 -3.48 -10.04
N ALA A 15 8.97 -3.48 -9.15
CA ALA A 15 9.53 -4.70 -8.57
C ALA A 15 8.49 -5.48 -7.76
N ASN A 16 7.76 -4.83 -6.86
CA ASN A 16 6.74 -5.47 -6.05
C ASN A 16 5.58 -5.99 -6.89
N PHE A 17 5.19 -5.26 -7.93
CA PHE A 17 4.15 -5.71 -8.85
C PHE A 17 4.57 -6.99 -9.59
N LEU A 18 5.80 -7.04 -10.12
CA LEU A 18 6.34 -8.23 -10.79
C LEU A 18 6.41 -9.43 -9.83
N ILE A 19 6.85 -9.20 -8.59
CA ILE A 19 6.88 -10.23 -7.54
C ILE A 19 5.47 -10.72 -7.23
N ALA A 20 4.49 -9.82 -7.10
CA ALA A 20 3.10 -10.18 -6.86
C ALA A 20 2.55 -11.06 -7.99
N VAL A 21 2.76 -10.69 -9.26
CA VAL A 21 2.35 -11.48 -10.43
C VAL A 21 3.00 -12.87 -10.39
N ALA A 22 4.30 -12.96 -10.10
CA ALA A 22 4.99 -14.24 -10.00
C ALA A 22 4.44 -15.11 -8.87
N LYS A 23 4.16 -14.54 -7.68
CA LYS A 23 3.58 -15.25 -6.54
C LYS A 23 2.16 -15.73 -6.82
N PHE A 24 1.31 -14.89 -7.41
CA PHE A 24 -0.05 -15.29 -7.81
C PHE A 24 -0.03 -16.39 -8.88
N GLY A 25 0.87 -16.30 -9.86
CA GLY A 25 1.10 -17.38 -10.83
C GLY A 25 1.53 -18.68 -10.15
N GLY A 26 2.47 -18.60 -9.22
CA GLY A 26 2.90 -19.73 -8.39
C GLY A 26 1.75 -20.30 -7.54
N ALA A 27 0.91 -19.46 -6.95
CA ALA A 27 -0.25 -19.87 -6.17
C ALA A 27 -1.29 -20.59 -7.05
N ALA A 28 -1.53 -20.11 -8.27
CA ALA A 28 -2.45 -20.75 -9.21
C ALA A 28 -1.96 -22.13 -9.67
N ILE A 29 -0.64 -22.28 -9.88
CA ILE A 29 -0.04 -23.57 -10.27
C ILE A 29 -0.03 -24.55 -9.08
N THR A 30 0.32 -24.08 -7.89
CA THR A 30 0.50 -24.94 -6.71
C THR A 30 -0.78 -25.21 -5.92
N GLY A 31 -1.82 -24.39 -6.10
CA GLY A 31 -3.01 -24.40 -5.24
C GLY A 31 -2.73 -24.03 -3.78
N SER A 32 -1.54 -23.48 -3.48
CA SER A 32 -1.11 -23.23 -2.11
C SER A 32 -1.76 -21.97 -1.53
N ALA A 33 -2.54 -22.14 -0.45
CA ALA A 33 -3.10 -21.03 0.32
C ALA A 33 -2.01 -20.13 0.92
N ALA A 34 -0.85 -20.69 1.30
CA ALA A 34 0.28 -19.91 1.81
C ALA A 34 0.89 -19.03 0.71
N MET A 35 1.07 -19.56 -0.50
CA MET A 35 1.57 -18.80 -1.64
C MET A 35 0.59 -17.69 -2.08
N MET A 36 -0.72 -17.97 -1.98
CA MET A 36 -1.77 -16.98 -2.23
C MET A 36 -1.69 -15.81 -1.23
N SER A 37 -1.54 -16.11 0.07
CA SER A 37 -1.36 -15.10 1.12
C SER A 37 -0.13 -14.22 0.87
N GLU A 38 0.99 -14.85 0.50
CA GLU A 38 2.21 -14.14 0.12
C GLU A 38 2.04 -13.26 -1.13
N GLY A 39 1.20 -13.67 -2.09
CA GLY A 39 0.83 -12.88 -3.26
C GLY A 39 0.01 -11.65 -2.90
N ILE A 40 -0.99 -11.81 -2.02
CA ILE A 40 -1.80 -10.70 -1.48
C ILE A 40 -0.90 -9.71 -0.73
N HIS A 41 0.05 -10.18 0.06
CA HIS A 41 1.00 -9.31 0.76
C HIS A 41 1.79 -8.43 -0.22
N SER A 42 2.37 -9.02 -1.27
CA SER A 42 3.10 -8.27 -2.30
C SER A 42 2.22 -7.29 -3.09
N LEU A 43 0.93 -7.61 -3.27
CA LEU A 43 -0.04 -6.70 -3.87
C LEU A 43 -0.32 -5.49 -2.97
N VAL A 44 -0.51 -5.71 -1.68
CA VAL A 44 -0.71 -4.63 -0.69
C VAL A 44 0.52 -3.71 -0.64
N ASP A 45 1.73 -4.26 -0.70
CA ASP A 45 2.96 -3.46 -0.70
C ASP A 45 3.11 -2.61 -1.98
N THR A 46 2.69 -3.13 -3.13
CA THR A 46 2.57 -2.36 -4.38
C THR A 46 1.57 -1.21 -4.22
N GLY A 47 0.41 -1.47 -3.60
CA GLY A 47 -0.58 -0.45 -3.29
C GLY A 47 -0.03 0.66 -2.38
N ASN A 48 0.80 0.28 -1.40
CA ASN A 48 1.44 1.22 -0.47
C ASN A 48 2.36 2.21 -1.20
N GLN A 49 3.10 1.76 -2.22
CA GLN A 49 3.91 2.65 -3.07
C GLN A 49 3.05 3.61 -3.89
N GLY A 50 1.88 3.18 -4.38
CA GLY A 50 0.90 4.05 -5.03
C GLY A 50 0.40 5.15 -4.10
N LEU A 51 0.12 4.81 -2.85
CA LEU A 51 -0.30 5.75 -1.81
C LEU A 51 0.80 6.77 -1.46
N LEU A 52 2.06 6.33 -1.39
CA LEU A 52 3.21 7.23 -1.22
C LEU A 52 3.36 8.20 -2.41
N LEU A 53 3.19 7.72 -3.65
CA LEU A 53 3.21 8.58 -4.84
C LEU A 53 2.08 9.60 -4.83
N LEU A 54 0.88 9.19 -4.40
CA LEU A 54 -0.26 10.08 -4.25
C LEU A 54 0.02 11.15 -3.18
N GLY A 55 0.54 10.76 -2.02
CA GLY A 55 0.96 11.67 -0.96
C GLY A 55 1.99 12.68 -1.45
N LEU A 56 3.00 12.24 -2.20
CA LEU A 56 3.99 13.13 -2.82
C LEU A 56 3.36 14.10 -3.82
N LYS A 57 2.43 13.64 -4.65
CA LYS A 57 1.74 14.49 -5.64
C LYS A 57 0.91 15.58 -4.97
N LEU A 58 0.14 15.22 -3.95
CA LEU A 58 -0.73 16.15 -3.23
C LEU A 58 0.07 17.19 -2.43
N SER A 59 1.21 16.77 -1.88
CA SER A 59 2.12 17.65 -1.14
C SER A 59 2.91 18.62 -2.01
N ALA A 60 3.02 18.34 -3.31
CA ALA A 60 3.70 19.19 -4.28
C ALA A 60 2.79 20.29 -4.85
N LYS A 61 1.54 20.41 -4.37
CA LYS A 61 0.61 21.45 -4.80
C LYS A 61 1.08 22.83 -4.33
N GLU A 62 1.07 23.80 -5.24
CA GLU A 62 1.44 25.20 -4.95
C GLU A 62 0.45 25.86 -3.98
N ALA A 63 0.94 26.87 -3.25
CA ALA A 63 0.14 27.62 -2.30
C ALA A 63 -1.07 28.29 -2.99
N ASP A 64 -2.23 28.24 -2.34
CA ASP A 64 -3.44 28.94 -2.77
C ASP A 64 -3.94 29.87 -1.66
N GLU A 65 -4.97 30.67 -1.95
CA GLU A 65 -5.53 31.64 -1.00
C GLU A 65 -6.04 30.98 0.30
N LYS A 66 -6.36 29.68 0.27
CA LYS A 66 -6.79 28.92 1.45
C LYS A 66 -5.60 28.36 2.24
N HIS A 67 -4.48 28.07 1.57
CA HIS A 67 -3.23 27.61 2.17
C HIS A 67 -2.04 28.48 1.76
N PRO A 68 -1.91 29.70 2.33
CA PRO A 68 -0.84 30.64 1.97
C PRO A 68 0.58 30.15 2.31
N PHE A 69 0.71 29.15 3.19
CA PHE A 69 1.99 28.50 3.50
C PHE A 69 2.29 27.26 2.63
N GLY A 70 1.42 26.95 1.66
CA GLY A 70 1.55 25.78 0.78
C GLY A 70 1.08 24.47 1.42
N TYR A 71 1.12 23.42 0.60
CA TYR A 71 0.56 22.10 0.93
C TYR A 71 1.60 21.11 1.46
N GLY A 72 2.83 21.55 1.73
CA GLY A 72 3.93 20.65 2.15
C GLY A 72 3.66 19.88 3.45
N LYS A 73 2.82 20.39 4.36
CA LYS A 73 2.41 19.67 5.58
C LYS A 73 1.35 18.60 5.33
N GLU A 74 0.65 18.64 4.21
CA GLU A 74 -0.34 17.61 3.88
C GLU A 74 0.31 16.24 3.66
N THR A 75 1.62 16.15 3.38
CA THR A 75 2.31 14.86 3.29
C THR A 75 2.09 14.02 4.55
N TYR A 76 2.13 14.66 5.72
CA TYR A 76 1.95 13.98 7.00
C TYR A 76 0.51 13.51 7.19
N PHE A 77 -0.45 14.34 6.78
CA PHE A 77 -1.88 13.98 6.80
C PHE A 77 -2.17 12.80 5.86
N TRP A 78 -1.69 12.86 4.62
CA TRP A 78 -1.86 11.77 3.65
C TRP A 78 -1.13 10.51 4.09
N SER A 79 0.08 10.60 4.64
CA SER A 79 0.81 9.45 5.19
C SER A 79 0.07 8.82 6.37
N PHE A 80 -0.52 9.64 7.24
CA PHE A 80 -1.34 9.18 8.35
C PHE A 80 -2.63 8.50 7.87
N LEU A 81 -3.34 9.09 6.91
CA LEU A 81 -4.55 8.53 6.33
C LEU A 81 -4.28 7.15 5.69
N VAL A 82 -3.15 7.02 4.99
CA VAL A 82 -2.67 5.78 4.40
C VAL A 82 -2.41 4.72 5.48
N ALA A 83 -1.74 5.09 6.56
CA ALA A 83 -1.50 4.19 7.70
C ALA A 83 -2.82 3.70 8.32
N VAL A 84 -3.78 4.59 8.53
CA VAL A 84 -5.11 4.25 9.05
C VAL A 84 -5.87 3.33 8.12
N MET A 85 -5.83 3.59 6.80
CA MET A 85 -6.49 2.75 5.78
C MET A 85 -5.91 1.33 5.75
N ILE A 86 -4.58 1.20 5.69
CA ILE A 86 -3.91 -0.10 5.64
C ILE A 86 -4.15 -0.87 6.94
N PHE A 87 -4.02 -0.20 8.09
CA PHE A 87 -4.27 -0.82 9.38
C PHE A 87 -5.74 -1.25 9.52
N GLY A 88 -6.69 -0.37 9.19
CA GLY A 88 -8.11 -0.64 9.32
C GLY A 88 -8.59 -1.76 8.40
N LEU A 89 -8.23 -1.71 7.11
CA LEU A 89 -8.57 -2.77 6.15
C LEU A 89 -7.87 -4.09 6.50
N GLY A 90 -6.57 -4.03 6.84
CA GLY A 90 -5.80 -5.22 7.22
C GLY A 90 -6.34 -5.88 8.48
N ALA A 91 -6.63 -5.09 9.52
CA ALA A 91 -7.21 -5.60 10.76
C ALA A 91 -8.63 -6.14 10.55
N GLY A 92 -9.46 -5.43 9.78
CA GLY A 92 -10.83 -5.86 9.48
C GLY A 92 -10.87 -7.22 8.76
N VAL A 93 -10.08 -7.35 7.69
CA VAL A 93 -9.99 -8.61 6.93
C VAL A 93 -9.41 -9.73 7.80
N SER A 94 -8.33 -9.46 8.56
CA SER A 94 -7.70 -10.47 9.42
C SER A 94 -8.62 -10.98 10.53
N ILE A 95 -9.37 -10.06 11.17
CA ILE A 95 -10.35 -10.42 12.19
C ILE A 95 -11.48 -11.24 11.56
N TRP A 96 -11.99 -10.81 10.41
CA TRP A 96 -13.06 -11.52 9.71
C TRP A 96 -12.65 -12.94 9.31
N GLU A 97 -11.51 -13.12 8.63
CA GLU A 97 -11.00 -14.45 8.27
C GLU A 97 -10.66 -15.31 9.50
N GLY A 98 -10.14 -14.68 10.57
CA GLY A 98 -9.84 -15.37 11.81
C GLY A 98 -11.10 -15.91 12.49
N VAL A 99 -12.16 -15.09 12.58
CA VAL A 99 -13.45 -15.50 13.14
C VAL A 99 -14.11 -16.56 12.25
N ASP A 100 -14.09 -16.38 10.94
CA ASP A 100 -14.71 -17.32 10.01
C ASP A 100 -14.06 -18.70 10.08
N LYS A 101 -12.72 -18.80 10.10
CA LYS A 101 -11.99 -20.08 10.27
C LYS A 101 -12.21 -20.76 11.61
N VAL A 102 -12.54 -19.99 12.67
CA VAL A 102 -12.86 -20.57 13.98
C VAL A 102 -14.28 -21.13 14.02
N ILE A 103 -15.22 -20.46 13.35
CA ILE A 103 -16.63 -20.89 13.30
C ILE A 103 -16.84 -21.99 12.26
N HIS A 104 -16.15 -21.91 11.13
CA HIS A 104 -16.19 -22.84 9.98
C HIS A 104 -14.76 -23.34 9.67
N PRO A 105 -14.26 -24.37 10.39
CA PRO A 105 -12.91 -24.89 10.22
C PRO A 105 -12.67 -25.60 8.89
#